data_AF-A0A950USN9-F1
#
_entry.id   AF-A0A950USN9-F1
#
_cell.length_a   1.000
_cell.length_b   1.000
_cell.length_c   1.000
_cell.angle_alpha   90.00
_cell.angle_beta   90.00
_cell.angle_gamma   90.00
#
_symmetry.space_group_name_H-M   'P 1'
#
loop_
_entity.id
_entity.type
_entity.pdbx_description
1 polymer ?
#
loop_
_entity_poly.entity_id
_entity_poly.type
_entity_poly.pdbx_seq_one_letter_code
_entity_poly.pdbx_strand_id
1 'polypeptide(L)' 'MTQVEFLFDFGSPNAFLARRAIPGIEQRTGAKFEVVPVLLGGIFKATG' A
#
# COMPACT_ATOMS: atom_id res chain seq x y z
N MET A 1 0.98 13.61 13.66
CA MET A 1 1.71 13.41 12.39
C MET A 1 0.83 12.51 11.51
N THR A 2 0.66 12.83 10.23
CA THR A 2 -0.14 11.98 9.33
C THR A 2 0.74 10.83 8.84
N GLN A 3 0.45 9.62 9.29
CA GLN A 3 1.17 8.41 8.86
C GLN A 3 0.60 7.95 7.51
N VAL A 4 1.47 7.54 6.58
CA VAL A 4 1.02 7.11 5.24
C VAL A 4 0.74 5.62 5.28
N GLU A 5 -0.50 5.23 5.00
CA GLU A 5 -0.89 3.82 4.93
C GLU A 5 -0.74 3.30 3.50
N PHE A 6 -0.05 2.17 3.36
CA PHE A 6 0.05 1.42 2.13
C PHE A 6 -0.80 0.16 2.23
N LEU A 7 -2.00 0.23 1.66
CA LEU A 7 -2.92 -0.90 1.59
C LEU A 7 -2.37 -1.93 0.60
N PHE A 8 -1.98 -3.10 1.09
CA PHE A 8 -1.32 -4.14 0.31
C PHE A 8 -2.15 -5.42 0.24
N ASP A 9 -2.45 -5.87 -0.98
CA ASP A 9 -3.02 -7.20 -1.24
C ASP A 9 -1.96 -8.07 -1.93
N PHE A 10 -1.70 -9.25 -1.38
CA PHE A 10 -0.77 -10.22 -1.93
C PHE A 10 -1.17 -10.73 -3.33
N GLY A 11 -2.46 -10.82 -3.62
CA GLY A 11 -2.98 -11.21 -4.94
C GLY A 11 -2.88 -10.09 -5.99
N SER A 12 -2.48 -8.88 -5.61
CA SER A 12 -2.42 -7.74 -6.52
C SER A 12 -1.03 -7.56 -7.15
N PRO A 13 -0.88 -7.80 -8.47
CA PRO A 13 0.40 -7.52 -9.14
C PRO A 13 0.75 -6.03 -9.10
N ASN A 14 -0.25 -5.14 -9.11
CA ASN A 14 -0.04 -3.69 -9.02
C ASN A 14 0.46 -3.27 -7.64
N ALA A 15 -0.12 -3.82 -6.56
CA ALA A 15 0.35 -3.52 -5.21
C ALA A 15 1.78 -4.02 -5.01
N PHE A 16 2.13 -5.19 -5.56
CA PHE A 16 3.51 -5.69 -5.55
C PHE A 16 4.50 -4.76 -6.25
N LEU A 17 4.13 -4.24 -7.43
CA LEU A 17 4.96 -3.27 -8.14
C LEU A 17 5.09 -1.95 -7.37
N ALA A 18 3.99 -1.42 -6.83
CA ALA A 18 4.01 -0.19 -6.03
C ALA A 18 4.91 -0.31 -4.79
N ARG A 19 4.92 -1.48 -4.12
CA ARG A 19 5.78 -1.75 -2.96
C ARG A 19 7.27 -1.54 -3.26
N ARG A 20 7.72 -1.74 -4.50
CA ARG A 20 9.13 -1.54 -4.88
C ARG A 20 9.55 -0.07 -4.87
N ALA A 21 8.62 0.87 -5.06
CA ALA A 21 8.91 2.30 -5.06
C ALA A 21 9.04 2.89 -3.64
N ILE A 22 8.39 2.27 -2.65
CA ILE A 22 8.27 2.79 -1.28
C ILE A 22 9.64 3.15 -0.66
N PRO A 23 10.68 2.30 -0.68
CA PRO A 23 11.96 2.65 -0.07
C PRO A 23 12.59 3.93 -0.65
N GLY A 24 12.43 4.16 -1.97
CA GLY A 24 12.92 5.37 -2.62
C GLY A 24 12.09 6.61 -2.26
N ILE A 25 10.80 6.45 -1.96
CA ILE A 25 9.95 7.55 -1.48
C ILE A 25 10.34 7.90 -0.04
N GLU A 26 10.49 6.90 0.83
CA GLU A 26 10.91 7.11 2.22
C GLU A 26 12.25 7.84 2.31
N GLN A 27 13.23 7.45 1.48
CA GLN A 27 14.53 8.11 1.44
C GLN A 27 14.46 9.58 1.00
N ARG A 28 13.65 9.91 -0.01
CA ARG A 28 13.59 11.27 -0.56
C ARG A 28 12.73 12.23 0.28
N THR A 29 11.75 11.71 1.00
CA THR A 29 10.71 12.53 1.65
C THR A 29 10.74 12.47 3.18
N GLY A 30 11.40 11.45 3.76
CA GLY A 30 11.32 11.16 5.18
C GLY A 30 9.97 10.60 5.63
N ALA A 31 9.00 10.41 4.71
CA ALA A 31 7.74 9.76 5.01
C ALA A 31 7.96 8.32 5.48
N LYS A 32 7.06 7.83 6.32
CA LYS A 32 7.03 6.44 6.79
C LYS A 32 5.74 5.80 6.33
N PHE A 33 5.88 4.63 5.70
CA PHE A 33 4.75 3.85 5.22
C PHE A 33 4.43 2.74 6.20
N GLU A 34 3.19 2.70 6.66
CA GLU A 34 2.63 1.54 7.36
C GLU A 34 2.01 0.60 6.34
N VAL A 35 2.43 -0.66 6.32
CA VAL A 35 1.85 -1.65 5.41
C VAL A 35 0.61 -2.25 6.07
N VAL A 36 -0.54 -2.04 5.45
CA VAL A 36 -1.83 -2.55 5.93
C VAL A 36 -2.29 -3.68 5.00
N PRO A 37 -2.25 -4.95 5.43
CA PRO A 37 -2.71 -6.07 4.61
C PRO A 37 -4.22 -5.98 4.38
N VAL A 38 -4.65 -6.11 3.12
CA VAL A 38 -6.05 -6.08 2.73
C VAL A 38 -6.39 -7.16 1.70
N LEU A 39 -7.67 -7.38 1.50
CA LEU A 39 -8.21 -8.34 0.54
C LEU A 39 -9.10 -7.59 -0.46
N LEU A 40 -8.62 -7.42 -1.69
CA LEU A 40 -9.27 -6.64 -2.77
C LEU A 40 -10.67 -7.15 -3.07
N GLY A 41 -10.88 -8.47 -3.03
CA GLY A 41 -12.22 -9.04 -3.20
C GLY A 41 -13.23 -8.55 -2.16
N GLY A 42 -12.79 -8.34 -0.91
CA GLY A 42 -13.62 -7.75 0.13
C GLY A 42 -13.92 -6.28 -0.12
N ILE A 43 -12.92 -5.51 -0.58
CA ILE A 43 -13.08 -4.10 -0.95
C ILE A 43 -14.05 -3.95 -2.12
N PHE A 44 -13.87 -4.74 -3.18
CA PHE A 44 -14.76 -4.73 -4.34
C PHE A 44 -16.19 -5.12 -3.97
N LYS A 45 -16.39 -6.09 -3.07
CA LYS A 45 -17.73 -6.42 -2.56
C LYS A 45 -18.37 -5.30 -1.73
N ALA A 46 -17.56 -4.54 -0.97
CA ALA A 46 -18.05 -3.49 -0.10
C ALA A 46 -18.31 -2.16 -0.83
N THR A 47 -17.66 -1.95 -1.97
CA THR A 47 -17.70 -0.69 -2.73
C THR A 47 -18.35 -0.84 -4.12
N GLY A 48 -18.76 -2.07 -4.48
CA GLY A 48 -19.43 -2.43 -5.73
C GLY A 48 -20.89 -2.81 -5.51
#